data_AF-A0A1V8NUH0-F1
#
_entry.id   AF-A0A1V8NUH0-F1
#
_cell.length_a   1.000
_cell.length_b   1.000
_cell.length_c   1.000
_cell.angle_alpha   90.00
_cell.angle_beta   90.00
_cell.angle_gamma   90.00
#
_symmetry.space_group_name_H-M   'P 1'
#
loop_
_entity.id
_entity.type
_entity.pdbx_description
1 polymer ?
#
loop_
_entity_poly.entity_id
_entity_poly.type
_entity_poly.pdbx_seq_one_letter_code
_entity_poly.pdbx_strand_id
1 'polypeptide(L)' 'MDDILLTSDLTSRYKISRKTLWSWQSTETMPRGFAKPFPAPDFPGNPNRWKSESVKEWEGVKQPIN' A
#
# COMPACT_ATOMS: atom_id res chain seq x y z
N MET A 1 7.29 13.12 13.32
CA MET A 1 7.98 13.15 12.00
C MET A 1 7.13 12.34 11.06
N ASP A 2 6.56 12.98 10.05
CA ASP A 2 5.77 12.33 8.99
C ASP A 2 6.71 11.47 8.15
N ASP A 3 6.87 10.21 8.55
CA ASP A 3 7.73 9.27 7.87
C ASP A 3 7.15 8.97 6.47
N ILE A 4 7.97 9.15 5.43
CA ILE A 4 7.55 9.00 4.03
C ILE A 4 8.14 7.72 3.48
N LEU A 5 7.28 6.78 3.10
CA LEU A 5 7.67 5.53 2.47
C LEU A 5 7.81 5.73 0.97
N LEU A 6 8.95 5.28 0.44
CA LEU A 6 9.16 5.21 -0.99
C LEU A 6 8.69 3.88 -1.55
N THR A 7 8.45 3.81 -2.86
CA THR A 7 8.17 2.55 -3.56
C THR A 7 9.17 1.44 -3.19
N SER A 8 10.46 1.78 -3.10
CA SER A 8 11.52 0.82 -2.75
C SER A 8 11.38 0.26 -1.32
N ASP A 9 10.90 1.07 -0.37
CA ASP A 9 10.64 0.64 1.00
C ASP A 9 9.52 -0.39 1.02
N LEU A 10 8.41 -0.06 0.35
CA LEU A 10 7.22 -0.91 0.25
C LEU A 10 7.52 -2.24 -0.48
N THR A 11 8.24 -2.19 -1.61
CA THR A 11 8.62 -3.40 -2.33
C THR A 11 9.54 -4.31 -1.51
N SER A 12 10.43 -3.72 -0.72
CA SER A 12 11.32 -4.48 0.17
C SER A 12 10.56 -5.09 1.35
N ARG A 13 9.67 -4.32 1.97
CA ARG A 13 8.84 -4.73 3.11
C ARG A 13 7.95 -5.92 2.76
N TYR A 14 7.24 -5.85 1.64
CA TYR A 14 6.32 -6.92 1.22
C TYR A 14 6.99 -8.01 0.37
N LYS A 15 8.29 -7.86 0.03
CA LYS A 15 9.05 -8.76 -0.83
C LYS A 15 8.38 -8.97 -2.19
N ILE A 16 7.96 -7.86 -2.82
CA ILE A 16 7.27 -7.86 -4.11
C ILE A 16 7.95 -6.93 -5.11
N SER A 17 7.63 -7.09 -6.39
CA SER A 17 8.03 -6.16 -7.44
C SER A 17 7.20 -4.88 -7.41
N ARG A 18 7.75 -3.77 -7.95
CA ARG A 18 7.00 -2.51 -8.16
C ARG A 18 5.69 -2.74 -8.93
N LYS A 19 5.72 -3.54 -9.99
CA LYS A 19 4.52 -3.88 -10.78
C LYS A 19 3.44 -4.53 -9.92
N THR A 20 3.83 -5.43 -9.02
CA THR A 20 2.92 -6.09 -8.09
C THR A 20 2.30 -5.09 -7.12
N LEU A 21 3.09 -4.17 -6.55
CA LEU A 21 2.58 -3.11 -5.68
C LEU A 21 1.50 -2.26 -6.38
N TRP A 22 1.72 -1.85 -7.63
CA TRP A 22 0.72 -1.12 -8.40
C TRP A 22 -0.54 -1.95 -8.69
N SER A 23 -0.37 -3.25 -8.98
CA SER A 23 -1.53 -4.13 -9.17
C SER A 23 -2.39 -4.24 -7.91
N TRP A 24 -1.82 -4.10 -6.72
CA TRP A 24 -2.60 -4.18 -5.48
C TRP A 24 -3.58 -3.02 -5.30
N GLN A 25 -3.51 -1.96 -6.12
CA GLN A 25 -4.51 -0.88 -6.13
C GLN A 25 -5.86 -1.29 -6.74
N SER A 26 -5.96 -2.46 -7.37
CA SER A 26 -7.24 -3.03 -7.83
C SER A 26 -7.73 -4.13 -6.88
N THR A 27 -9.04 -4.18 -6.66
CA THR A 27 -9.73 -5.24 -5.89
C THR A 27 -9.54 -6.64 -6.48
N GLU A 28 -9.25 -6.74 -7.77
CA GLU A 28 -9.07 -8.02 -8.47
C GLU A 28 -7.72 -8.67 -8.19
N THR A 29 -6.70 -7.84 -7.94
CA THR A 29 -5.28 -8.26 -7.84
C THR A 29 -4.67 -7.99 -6.48
N MET A 30 -5.39 -7.32 -5.57
CA MET A 30 -4.97 -7.17 -4.18
C MET A 30 -4.87 -8.54 -3.48
N PRO A 31 -3.92 -8.73 -2.54
CA PRO A 31 -3.83 -9.98 -1.80
C PRO A 31 -5.05 -10.18 -0.92
N ARG A 32 -5.56 -11.41 -0.84
CA ARG A 32 -6.73 -11.77 -0.03
C ARG A 32 -6.59 -11.48 1.47
N GLY A 33 -5.35 -11.32 1.96
CA GLY A 33 -5.07 -10.99 3.36
C GLY A 33 -5.35 -9.54 3.74
N PHE A 34 -5.56 -8.64 2.77
CA PHE A 34 -5.90 -7.24 3.02
C PHE A 34 -7.40 -7.00 2.81
N ALA A 35 -7.95 -6.03 3.53
CA ALA A 35 -9.37 -5.73 3.48
C ALA A 35 -9.77 -4.79 2.32
N LYS A 36 -8.82 -3.98 1.83
CA LYS A 36 -9.05 -3.00 0.76
C LYS A 36 -7.83 -2.93 -0.16
N PRO A 37 -7.97 -2.40 -1.39
CA PRO A 37 -6.83 -2.21 -2.29
C PRO A 37 -5.77 -1.30 -1.70
N PHE A 38 -4.52 -1.46 -2.14
CA PHE A 38 -3.40 -0.64 -1.71
C PHE A 38 -3.66 0.84 -2.03
N PRO A 39 -3.32 1.79 -1.12
CA PRO A 39 -3.61 3.20 -1.34
C PRO A 39 -2.82 3.79 -2.52
N ALA A 40 -3.41 4.80 -3.15
CA ALA A 40 -2.70 5.66 -4.08
C ALA A 40 -1.60 6.47 -3.36
N PRO A 41 -0.55 6.94 -4.09
CA PRO A 41 0.47 7.81 -3.52
C PRO A 41 -0.13 9.07 -2.89
N ASP A 42 0.32 9.43 -1.69
CA ASP A 42 -0.21 10.59 -0.94
C ASP A 42 0.22 11.94 -1.54
N PHE A 43 1.22 11.95 -2.43
CA PHE A 43 1.84 13.17 -2.96
C PHE A 43 1.56 13.32 -4.47
N PRO A 44 0.70 14.26 -4.88
CA PRO A 44 0.41 14.47 -6.30
C PRO A 44 1.70 14.85 -7.06
N GLY A 45 1.88 14.26 -8.24
CA GLY A 45 3.09 14.41 -9.06
C GLY A 45 4.30 13.56 -8.61
N ASN A 46 4.24 12.89 -7.46
CA ASN A 46 5.28 12.00 -6.96
C ASN A 46 4.73 10.58 -6.76
N PRO A 47 4.65 9.76 -7.82
CA PRO A 47 3.97 8.46 -7.80
C PRO A 47 4.67 7.39 -6.93
N ASN A 48 5.75 7.75 -6.25
CA ASN A 48 6.58 6.82 -5.48
C ASN A 48 6.64 7.17 -3.99
N ARG A 49 5.65 7.91 -3.46
CA ARG A 49 5.66 8.40 -2.08
C ARG A 49 4.32 8.18 -1.39
N TRP A 50 4.39 7.59 -0.20
CA TRP A 50 3.26 7.41 0.71
C TRP A 50 3.62 7.93 2.10
N LYS A 51 2.62 8.41 2.83
CA LYS A 51 2.76 8.63 4.27
C LYS A 51 2.74 7.27 4.97
N SER A 52 3.65 7.07 5.91
CA SER A 52 3.68 5.85 6.74
C SER A 52 2.35 5.62 7.46
N GLU A 53 1.64 6.68 7.83
CA GLU A 53 0.31 6.59 8.44
C GLU A 53 -0.75 6.01 7.48
N SER A 54 -0.80 6.47 6.23
CA SER A 54 -1.75 5.96 5.22
C SER A 54 -1.54 4.46 4.96
N VAL A 55 -0.28 4.02 4.90
CA VAL A 55 0.06 2.59 4.72
C VAL A 55 -0.31 1.80 5.98
N LYS A 56 -0.03 2.33 7.17
CA LYS A 56 -0.37 1.67 8.44
C LYS A 56 -1.87 1.54 8.64
N GLU A 57 -2.65 2.55 8.26
CA GLU A 57 -4.11 2.48 8.29
C GLU A 57 -4.60 1.38 7.36
N TRP A 58 -4.07 1.32 6.13
CA TRP A 58 -4.38 0.28 5.16
C TRP A 58 -4.07 -1.13 5.69
N GLU A 59 -2.89 -1.34 6.29
CA GLU A 59 -2.50 -2.60 6.94
C GLU A 59 -3.41 -2.94 8.13
N GLY A 60 -3.90 -1.93 8.84
CA GLY A 60 -4.74 -2.07 10.05
C GLY A 60 -6.21 -2.34 9.79
N VAL A 61 -6.71 -2.15 8.56
CA VAL A 61 -8.10 -2.47 8.21
C VAL A 61 -8.27 -3.99 8.22
N LYS A 62 -8.91 -4.51 9.27
CA LYS A 62 -9.30 -5.92 9.35
C LYS A 62 -10.56 -6.14 8.50
N GLN A 63 -10.62 -7.25 7.76
CA GLN A 63 -11.89 -7.68 7.18
C GLN A 63 -12.88 -7.96 8.32
N PRO A 64 -14.13 -7.47 8.23
CA PRO A 64 -15.14 -7.86 9.20
C PRO A 64 -15.26 -9.39 9.16
N ILE A 65 -15.05 -10.02 10.31
CA ILE A 65 -15.31 -11.45 10.48
C ILE A 65 -16.83 -11.58 10.50
N ASN A 66 -17.40 -12.03 9.39
CA ASN A 66 -18.79 -12.50 9.33
C ASN A 66 -18.88 -13.90 9.92
#